data_AF-A0A9D5RTS9-F1
#
_entry.id   AF-A0A9D5RTS9-F1
#
_cell.length_a   1.000
_cell.length_b   1.000
_cell.length_c   1.000
_cell.angle_alpha   90.00
_cell.angle_beta   90.00
_cell.angle_gamma   90.00
#
_symmetry.space_group_name_H-M   'P 1'
#
loop_
_entity.id
_entity.type
_entity.pdbx_description
1 polymer ?
#
loop_
_entity_poly.entity_id
_entity_poly.type
_entity_poly.pdbx_seq_one_letter_code
_entity_poly.pdbx_strand_id
1 'polypeptide(L)'
;MEIWNSRSLDNNQRFIAAIIAGLISAVVLGLSYGIIISMFHIIMSVLYIGIGYGVGQAVRQYGRGVHKRFAVVGALCTLLAIIIGDFTAIVGIRGIFTLLITPSMWPGVFKTWIAMNFGTNINSLLGLLLKAFGIYIGYQQSVIL
;
A
#
# COMPACT_ATOMS: atom_id res chain seq x y z
N MET A 1 -26.99 8.92 -38.44
CA MET A 1 -25.85 9.57 -37.77
C MET A 1 -25.37 8.62 -36.68
N GLU A 2 -24.35 7.84 -36.97
CA GLU A 2 -23.66 7.06 -35.96
C GLU A 2 -22.89 8.03 -35.07
N ILE A 3 -23.37 8.18 -33.84
CA ILE A 3 -22.72 8.99 -32.82
C ILE A 3 -21.52 8.18 -32.36
N TRP A 4 -20.37 8.43 -32.99
CA TRP A 4 -19.07 7.89 -32.57
C TRP A 4 -18.76 8.42 -31.17
N ASN A 5 -19.15 7.66 -30.16
CA ASN A 5 -18.81 7.89 -28.76
C ASN A 5 -17.32 7.54 -28.53
N SER A 6 -16.42 8.34 -29.08
CA SER A 6 -14.96 8.21 -28.95
C SER A 6 -14.41 8.75 -27.62
N ARG A 7 -15.27 8.99 -26.62
CA ARG A 7 -14.88 9.49 -25.29
C ARG A 7 -15.48 8.72 -24.11
N SER A 8 -16.09 7.56 -24.32
CA SER A 8 -16.05 6.56 -23.25
C SER A 8 -14.67 5.91 -23.31
N LEU A 9 -13.72 6.40 -22.50
CA LEU A 9 -12.67 5.49 -22.06
C LEU A 9 -13.40 4.27 -21.52
N ASP A 10 -13.21 3.14 -22.20
CA ASP A 10 -13.79 1.87 -21.82
C ASP A 10 -13.54 1.68 -20.31
N ASN A 11 -14.57 1.29 -19.56
CA ASN A 11 -14.46 1.19 -18.09
C ASN A 11 -13.24 0.36 -17.66
N ASN A 12 -12.81 -0.55 -18.54
CA ASN A 12 -11.60 -1.36 -18.39
C ASN A 12 -10.29 -0.55 -18.45
N GLN A 13 -10.14 0.44 -19.34
CA GLN A 13 -8.94 1.29 -19.42
C GLN A 13 -8.76 2.17 -18.16
N ARG A 14 -9.86 2.71 -17.63
CA ARG A 14 -9.82 3.48 -16.37
C ARG A 14 -9.46 2.59 -15.18
N PHE A 15 -9.90 1.34 -15.20
CA PHE A 15 -9.56 0.35 -14.18
C PHE A 15 -8.07 -0.02 -14.22
N ILE A 16 -7.51 -0.28 -15.41
CA ILE A 16 -6.07 -0.55 -15.58
C ILE A 16 -5.23 0.65 -15.15
N ALA A 17 -5.62 1.87 -15.52
CA ALA A 17 -4.92 3.09 -15.12
C ALA A 17 -4.90 3.25 -13.58
N ALA A 18 -6.02 2.96 -12.91
CA ALA A 18 -6.10 3.01 -11.45
C ALA A 18 -5.22 1.96 -10.76
N ILE A 19 -5.13 0.75 -11.32
CA ILE A 19 -4.23 -0.29 -10.81
C ILE A 19 -2.78 0.17 -10.92
N ILE A 20 -2.35 0.65 -12.09
CA ILE A 20 -0.97 1.07 -12.33
C ILE A 20 -0.62 2.23 -11.39
N ALA A 21 -1.48 3.24 -11.29
CA ALA A 21 -1.26 4.37 -10.38
C ALA A 21 -1.26 3.96 -8.91
N GLY A 22 -2.15 3.04 -8.51
CA GLY A 22 -2.20 2.47 -7.17
C GLY A 22 -0.92 1.69 -6.83
N LEU A 23 -0.37 0.94 -7.79
CA LEU A 23 0.84 0.15 -7.60
C LEU A 23 2.08 1.06 -7.50
N ILE A 24 2.18 2.07 -8.35
CA ILE A 24 3.27 3.06 -8.28
C ILE A 24 3.22 3.83 -6.96
N SER A 25 2.04 4.32 -6.57
CA SER A 25 1.88 5.02 -5.29
C SER A 25 2.16 4.12 -4.10
N ALA A 26 1.75 2.84 -4.15
CA ALA A 26 2.07 1.87 -3.10
C ALA A 26 3.57 1.64 -2.94
N VAL A 27 4.32 1.53 -4.04
CA VAL A 27 5.79 1.38 -4.00
C VAL A 27 6.44 2.65 -3.43
N VAL A 28 6.07 3.83 -3.93
CA VAL A 28 6.66 5.10 -3.50
C VAL A 28 6.34 5.42 -2.04
N LEU A 29 5.09 5.23 -1.62
CA LEU A 29 4.67 5.46 -0.23
C LEU A 29 5.20 4.38 0.72
N GLY A 30 5.26 3.12 0.28
CA GLY A 30 5.85 2.02 1.06
C GLY A 30 7.35 2.24 1.31
N LEU A 31 8.11 2.57 0.26
CA LEU A 31 9.54 2.86 0.40
C LEU A 31 9.78 4.10 1.27
N SER A 32 9.08 5.21 1.01
CA SER A 32 9.25 6.42 1.83
C SER A 32 8.89 6.17 3.30
N TYR A 33 7.86 5.39 3.58
CA TYR A 33 7.51 4.98 4.94
C TYR A 33 8.63 4.22 5.63
N GLY A 34 9.15 3.14 5.05
CA GLY A 34 10.20 2.35 5.72
C GLY A 34 11.53 3.10 5.86
N ILE A 35 11.84 4.04 4.95
CA ILE A 35 12.96 4.99 5.09
C ILE A 35 12.75 5.89 6.31
N ILE A 36 11.57 6.51 6.44
CA ILE A 36 11.24 7.39 7.56
C ILE A 36 11.34 6.64 8.90
N ILE A 37 10.81 5.42 8.97
CA ILE A 37 10.90 4.59 10.18
C ILE A 37 12.36 4.25 10.52
N SER A 38 13.14 3.84 9.52
CA SER A 38 14.54 3.48 9.70
C SER A 38 15.37 4.64 10.26
N MET A 39 14.98 5.89 10.01
CA MET A 39 15.66 7.08 10.52
C MET A 39 15.12 7.53 11.88
N PHE A 40 13.80 7.55 12.05
CA PHE A 40 13.18 8.23 13.19
C PHE A 40 12.86 7.32 14.38
N HIS A 41 12.77 6.00 14.22
CA HIS A 41 12.30 5.07 15.28
C HIS A 41 10.98 5.52 15.95
N ILE A 42 10.20 6.42 15.30
CA ILE A 42 8.98 6.97 15.86
C ILE A 42 7.89 5.90 15.80
N ILE A 43 7.10 5.88 16.86
CA ILE A 43 6.07 4.89 17.22
C ILE A 43 5.05 4.69 16.09
N MET A 44 5.37 3.72 15.23
CA MET A 44 4.62 2.61 14.62
C MET A 44 3.17 2.76 14.14
N SER A 45 2.36 3.70 14.62
CA SER A 45 0.91 3.49 14.59
C SER A 45 0.15 4.37 13.59
N VAL A 46 0.48 5.66 13.55
CA VAL A 46 -0.34 6.65 12.84
C VAL A 46 0.01 6.72 11.34
N LEU A 47 1.25 6.38 10.97
CA LEU A 47 1.72 6.48 9.59
C LEU A 47 0.98 5.52 8.64
N TYR A 48 0.51 4.36 9.13
CA TYR A 48 -0.30 3.44 8.33
C TYR A 48 -1.61 4.08 7.83
N ILE A 49 -2.18 5.01 8.60
CA ILE A 49 -3.37 5.78 8.20
C ILE A 49 -3.03 6.73 7.06
N GLY A 50 -1.88 7.41 7.14
CA GLY A 50 -1.39 8.31 6.09
C GLY A 50 -1.09 7.59 4.77
N ILE A 51 -0.52 6.38 4.84
CA ILE A 51 -0.30 5.53 3.65
C ILE A 51 -1.63 5.09 3.06
N GLY A 52 -2.56 4.65 3.93
CA GLY A 52 -3.94 4.33 3.56
C GLY A 52 -4.59 5.44 2.74
N TYR A 53 -4.49 6.65 3.27
CA TYR A 53 -5.03 7.87 2.66
C TYR A 53 -4.33 8.20 1.33
N GLY A 54 -2.99 8.22 1.30
CA GLY A 54 -2.22 8.59 0.11
C GLY A 54 -2.46 7.65 -1.07
N VAL A 55 -2.45 6.33 -0.83
CA VAL A 55 -2.74 5.34 -1.87
C VAL A 55 -4.20 5.42 -2.31
N GLY A 56 -5.14 5.60 -1.37
CA GLY A 56 -6.56 5.73 -1.69
C GLY A 56 -6.88 6.95 -2.55
N GLN A 57 -6.31 8.11 -2.23
CA GLN A 57 -6.36 9.32 -3.05
C GLN A 57 -5.80 9.11 -4.45
N ALA A 58 -4.64 8.46 -4.57
CA ALA A 58 -4.04 8.15 -5.86
C ALA A 58 -4.98 7.27 -6.71
N VAL A 59 -5.48 6.17 -6.16
CA VAL A 59 -6.43 5.28 -6.85
C VAL A 59 -7.71 6.02 -7.27
N ARG A 60 -8.23 6.91 -6.41
CA ARG A 60 -9.40 7.73 -6.71
C ARG A 60 -9.15 8.73 -7.85
N GLN A 61 -8.01 9.41 -7.85
CA GLN A 61 -7.69 10.46 -8.83
C GLN A 61 -7.56 9.88 -10.25
N TYR A 62 -6.98 8.69 -10.39
CA TYR A 62 -6.79 8.04 -11.69
C TYR A 62 -7.96 7.12 -12.11
N GLY A 63 -8.66 6.49 -11.16
CA GLY A 63 -9.79 5.59 -11.43
C GLY A 63 -11.16 6.27 -11.48
N ARG A 64 -11.26 7.52 -11.01
CA ARG A 64 -12.52 8.27 -10.82
C ARG A 64 -13.54 7.60 -9.88
N GLY A 65 -13.15 6.55 -9.16
CA GLY A 65 -13.84 6.01 -7.97
C GLY A 65 -15.30 5.58 -8.14
N VAL A 66 -15.76 5.31 -9.37
CA VAL A 66 -17.20 5.12 -9.69
C VAL A 66 -17.76 3.76 -9.26
N HIS A 67 -16.91 2.73 -9.13
CA HIS A 67 -17.35 1.36 -8.84
C HIS A 67 -16.63 0.77 -7.61
N LYS A 68 -17.32 -0.11 -6.87
CA LYS A 68 -16.76 -0.85 -5.71
C LYS A 68 -15.49 -1.64 -6.04
N ARG A 69 -15.22 -1.94 -7.32
CA ARG A 69 -13.97 -2.58 -7.78
C ARG A 69 -12.73 -1.72 -7.50
N PHE A 70 -12.84 -0.40 -7.57
CA PHE A 70 -11.74 0.52 -7.24
C PHE A 70 -11.42 0.54 -5.74
N ALA A 71 -12.43 0.30 -4.89
CA ALA A 71 -12.26 0.14 -3.44
C ALA A 71 -11.32 -1.02 -3.10
N VAL A 72 -11.53 -2.17 -3.77
CA VAL A 72 -10.72 -3.38 -3.57
C VAL A 72 -9.29 -3.16 -4.04
N VAL A 73 -9.10 -2.49 -5.18
CA VAL A 73 -7.75 -2.13 -5.66
C VAL A 73 -7.03 -1.24 -4.65
N GLY A 74 -7.70 -0.21 -4.11
CA GLY A 74 -7.15 0.63 -3.06
C GLY A 74 -6.73 -0.13 -1.81
N ALA A 75 -7.58 -1.05 -1.34
CA ALA A 75 -7.26 -1.92 -0.20
C ALA A 75 -6.06 -2.84 -0.47
N LEU A 76 -5.97 -3.41 -1.67
CA LEU A 76 -4.85 -4.28 -2.06
C LEU A 76 -3.56 -3.49 -2.22
N CYS A 77 -3.60 -2.32 -2.85
CA CYS A 77 -2.43 -1.45 -3.01
C CYS A 77 -1.94 -0.92 -1.66
N THR A 78 -2.84 -0.58 -0.74
CA THR A 78 -2.46 -0.16 0.63
C THR A 78 -1.83 -1.30 1.41
N LEU A 79 -2.40 -2.51 1.33
CA LEU A 79 -1.80 -3.70 1.91
C LEU A 79 -0.38 -3.93 1.36
N LEU A 80 -0.20 -3.85 0.04
CA LEU A 80 1.12 -3.97 -0.59
C LEU A 80 2.09 -2.88 -0.12
N ALA A 81 1.65 -1.63 -0.02
CA ALA A 81 2.46 -0.52 0.47
C ALA A 81 2.95 -0.77 1.91
N ILE A 82 2.07 -1.29 2.77
CA ILE A 82 2.39 -1.64 4.16
C ILE A 82 3.43 -2.76 4.21
N ILE A 83 3.26 -3.83 3.42
CA ILE A 83 4.23 -4.94 3.38
C ILE A 83 5.60 -4.45 2.90
N ILE A 84 5.63 -3.70 1.79
CA ILE A 84 6.87 -3.15 1.23
C ILE A 84 7.55 -2.26 2.28
N GLY A 85 6.78 -1.40 2.95
CA GLY A 85 7.30 -0.53 3.98
C GLY A 85 7.81 -1.25 5.22
N ASP A 86 7.14 -2.31 5.67
CA ASP A 86 7.62 -3.12 6.78
C ASP A 86 8.92 -3.86 6.42
N PHE A 87 9.05 -4.40 5.19
CA PHE A 87 10.29 -5.04 4.74
C PHE A 87 11.44 -4.05 4.66
N THR A 88 11.14 -2.87 4.12
CA THR A 88 12.03 -1.70 4.03
C THR A 88 12.49 -1.29 5.44
N ALA A 89 11.62 -1.34 6.44
CA ALA A 89 11.94 -1.02 7.83
C ALA A 89 12.79 -2.11 8.51
N ILE A 90 12.51 -3.40 8.25
CA ILE A 90 13.28 -4.54 8.82
C ILE A 90 14.72 -4.51 8.35
N VAL A 91 14.92 -4.25 7.06
CA VAL A 91 16.23 -4.36 6.41
C VAL A 91 16.98 -3.00 6.37
N GLY A 92 16.25 -1.90 6.52
CA GLY A 92 16.77 -0.55 6.49
C GLY A 92 17.18 -0.09 5.09
N ILE A 93 17.47 1.22 4.97
CA ILE A 93 17.85 1.90 3.71
C ILE A 93 18.98 1.18 2.96
N ARG A 94 20.01 0.73 3.68
CA ARG A 94 21.19 0.09 3.05
C ARG A 94 20.89 -1.31 2.57
N GLY A 95 20.09 -2.08 3.32
CA GLY A 95 19.85 -3.47 2.99
C GLY A 95 18.76 -3.68 1.94
N ILE A 96 17.93 -2.67 1.63
CA ILE A 96 16.90 -2.77 0.57
C ILE A 96 17.50 -3.17 -0.76
N PHE A 97 18.58 -2.50 -1.18
CA PHE A 97 19.28 -2.85 -2.42
C PHE A 97 19.81 -4.28 -2.37
N THR A 98 20.33 -4.72 -1.22
CA THR A 98 20.78 -6.09 -1.00
C THR A 98 19.64 -7.10 -1.08
N LEU A 99 18.46 -6.75 -0.55
CA LEU A 99 17.23 -7.54 -0.59
C LEU A 99 16.75 -7.77 -2.03
N LEU A 100 16.82 -6.75 -2.89
CA LEU A 100 16.46 -6.87 -4.30
C LEU A 100 17.46 -7.72 -5.09
N ILE A 101 18.76 -7.61 -4.78
CA ILE A 101 19.84 -8.29 -5.52
C ILE A 101 20.05 -9.73 -5.02
N THR A 102 19.63 -10.04 -3.79
CA THR A 102 19.91 -11.31 -3.12
C THR A 102 18.62 -12.05 -2.74
N PRO A 103 18.03 -12.84 -3.68
CA PRO A 103 16.77 -13.55 -3.44
C PRO A 103 16.81 -14.52 -2.25
N SER A 104 18.00 -15.01 -1.87
CA SER A 104 18.17 -15.92 -0.73
C SER A 104 17.83 -15.29 0.63
N MET A 105 17.76 -13.96 0.73
CA MET A 105 17.38 -13.26 1.96
C MET A 105 15.85 -13.19 2.17
N TRP A 106 15.05 -13.37 1.11
CA TRP A 106 13.60 -13.20 1.16
C TRP A 106 12.92 -14.10 2.20
N PRO A 107 13.26 -15.40 2.31
CA PRO A 107 12.63 -16.27 3.31
C PRO A 107 12.95 -15.81 4.74
N GLY A 108 14.14 -15.28 4.98
CA GLY A 108 14.55 -14.76 6.29
C GLY A 108 13.75 -13.51 6.68
N VAL A 109 13.70 -12.53 5.78
CA VAL A 109 12.92 -11.29 6.01
C VAL A 109 11.44 -11.60 6.18
N PHE A 110 10.89 -12.52 5.38
CA PHE A 110 9.50 -12.93 5.49
C PHE A 110 9.18 -13.60 6.84
N LYS A 111 10.05 -14.50 7.32
CA LYS A 111 9.91 -15.10 8.65
C LYS A 111 9.96 -14.06 9.76
N THR A 112 10.89 -13.11 9.69
CA THR A 112 10.99 -12.00 10.66
C THR A 112 9.74 -11.14 10.64
N TRP A 113 9.21 -10.81 9.45
CA TRP A 113 7.97 -10.06 9.32
C TRP A 113 6.78 -10.79 9.95
N ILE A 114 6.63 -12.10 9.72
CA ILE A 114 5.59 -12.91 10.38
C ILE A 114 5.77 -12.88 11.89
N ALA A 115 6.98 -13.11 12.39
CA ALA A 115 7.25 -13.13 13.83
C ALA A 115 6.95 -11.78 14.51
N MET A 116 7.20 -10.65 13.84
CA MET A 116 6.91 -9.31 14.37
C MET A 116 5.40 -9.00 14.39
N ASN A 117 4.66 -9.45 13.38
CA ASN A 117 3.21 -9.21 13.29
C ASN A 117 2.41 -10.18 14.17
N PHE A 118 2.80 -11.45 14.27
CA PHE A 118 2.12 -12.49 15.04
C PHE A 118 2.75 -12.76 16.41
N GLY A 119 3.66 -11.90 16.86
CA GLY A 119 4.20 -11.95 18.22
C GLY A 119 3.08 -11.74 19.25
N THR A 120 3.17 -12.43 20.39
CA THR A 120 2.17 -12.38 21.48
C THR A 120 2.18 -11.07 22.29
N ASN A 121 2.73 -9.99 21.71
CA ASN A 121 2.88 -8.69 22.36
C ASN A 121 1.71 -7.77 22.02
N ILE A 122 1.29 -6.94 22.99
CA ILE A 122 0.17 -6.00 22.81
C ILE A 122 0.45 -4.97 21.70
N ASN A 123 1.72 -4.63 21.50
CA ASN A 123 2.17 -3.73 20.43
C ASN A 123 2.01 -4.36 19.04
N SER A 124 2.20 -5.68 18.91
CA SER A 124 1.98 -6.40 17.65
C SER A 124 0.49 -6.44 17.29
N LEU A 125 -0.37 -6.68 18.29
CA LEU A 125 -1.83 -6.61 18.14
C LEU A 125 -2.32 -5.22 17.74
N LEU A 126 -1.84 -4.17 18.41
CA LEU A 126 -2.17 -2.79 18.06
C LEU A 126 -1.67 -2.44 16.64
N GLY A 127 -0.45 -2.86 16.29
CA GLY A 127 0.09 -2.68 14.94
C GLY A 127 -0.77 -3.34 13.87
N LEU A 128 -1.24 -4.57 14.10
CA LEU A 128 -2.16 -5.26 13.19
C LEU A 128 -3.49 -4.52 13.04
N LEU A 129 -4.09 -4.06 14.14
CA LEU A 129 -5.34 -3.29 14.09
C LEU A 129 -5.19 -1.99 13.31
N LEU A 130 -4.07 -1.29 13.49
CA LEU A 130 -3.80 -0.04 12.77
C LEU A 130 -3.51 -0.26 11.28
N LYS A 131 -2.86 -1.36 10.92
CA LYS A 131 -2.73 -1.79 9.52
C LYS A 131 -4.10 -2.08 8.90
N ALA A 132 -4.96 -2.82 9.61
CA ALA A 132 -6.32 -3.08 9.17
C ALA A 132 -7.12 -1.77 9.02
N PHE A 133 -6.94 -0.82 9.93
CA PHE A 133 -7.58 0.49 9.86
C PHE A 133 -7.04 1.33 8.69
N GLY A 134 -5.73 1.30 8.41
CA GLY A 134 -5.13 1.93 7.23
C GLY A 134 -5.65 1.35 5.92
N ILE A 135 -5.82 0.02 5.84
CA ILE A 135 -6.43 -0.66 4.69
C ILE A 135 -7.90 -0.25 4.53
N TYR A 136 -8.64 -0.14 5.63
CA TYR A 136 -10.03 0.33 5.62
C TYR A 136 -10.14 1.77 5.11
N ILE A 137 -9.23 2.66 5.52
CA ILE A 137 -9.17 4.04 5.01
C ILE A 137 -8.84 4.04 3.52
N GLY A 138 -7.88 3.22 3.07
CA GLY A 138 -7.58 3.04 1.66
C GLY A 138 -8.78 2.58 0.84
N TYR A 139 -9.57 1.65 1.39
CA TYR A 139 -10.81 1.17 0.78
C TYR A 139 -11.84 2.28 0.62
N GLN A 140 -12.10 3.03 1.71
CA GLN A 140 -13.10 4.11 1.71
C GLN A 140 -12.69 5.27 0.81
N GLN A 141 -11.43 5.69 0.85
CA GLN A 141 -10.95 6.81 0.06
C GLN A 141 -10.87 6.55 -1.44
N SER A 142 -10.74 5.30 -1.85
CA SER A 142 -10.63 4.92 -3.26
C SER A 142 -11.96 5.02 -4.01
N VAL A 143 -13.08 5.23 -3.30
CA VAL A 143 -14.42 5.36 -3.87
C VAL A 143 -14.93 6.78 -3.65
N ILE A 144 -15.65 7.28 -4.64
CA ILE A 144 -16.51 8.46 -4.46
C ILE A 144 -17.87 7.90 -4.09
N LEU A 145 -18.14 7.79 -2.79
CA LEU A 145 -19.49 7.55 -2.29
C LEU A 145 -20.30 8.85 -2.37
#